data_AF-A0A2E8EU86-F1
#
_entry.id   AF-A0A2E8EU86-F1
#
_cell.length_a   1.000
_cell.length_b   1.000
_cell.length_c   1.000
_cell.angle_alpha   90.00
_cell.angle_beta   90.00
_cell.angle_gamma   90.00
#
_symmetry.space_group_name_H-M   'P 1'
#
loop_
_entity.id
_entity.type
_entity.pdbx_description
1 polymer ?
#
loop_
_entity_poly.entity_id
_entity_poly.type
_entity_poly.pdbx_seq_one_letter_code
_entity_poly.pdbx_strand_id
1 'polypeptide(L)'
;MSNKIKLPRVAKGKKPKYLDDGSIDNLMAMIMTLTQEISVLRDRVDTLERTLENKNMISGKELDEFIPSDDLEATRKNRRHELLERVLLPIKKDLE
;
A
#
# COMPACT_ATOMS: atom_id res chain seq x y z
N MET A 1 16.54 9.25 48.99
CA MET A 1 16.83 10.42 48.12
C MET A 1 17.02 9.91 46.70
N SER A 2 16.11 10.22 45.79
CA SER A 2 16.12 9.68 44.41
C SER A 2 17.09 10.48 43.54
N ASN A 3 18.14 9.81 43.05
CA ASN A 3 19.22 10.44 42.29
C ASN A 3 18.72 10.73 40.86
N LYS A 4 18.51 12.02 40.54
CA LYS A 4 17.98 12.43 39.23
C LYS A 4 19.04 12.27 38.15
N ILE A 5 18.84 11.29 37.28
CA ILE A 5 19.67 11.06 36.08
C ILE A 5 19.60 12.32 35.21
N LYS A 6 20.75 12.98 34.98
CA LYS A 6 20.86 14.15 34.09
C LYS A 6 21.25 13.67 32.69
N LEU A 7 20.31 13.76 31.75
CA LEU A 7 20.55 13.45 30.34
C LEU A 7 21.38 14.58 29.68
N PRO A 8 22.39 14.24 28.87
CA PRO A 8 23.17 15.24 28.14
C PRO A 8 22.29 15.98 27.13
N ARG A 9 22.22 17.30 27.24
CA ARG A 9 21.49 18.18 26.31
C ARG A 9 22.43 18.58 25.17
N VAL A 10 22.64 17.65 24.24
CA VAL A 10 23.30 17.96 22.97
C VAL A 10 22.25 18.56 22.03
N ALA A 11 22.61 19.60 21.28
CA ALA A 11 21.74 20.13 20.24
C ALA A 11 21.42 19.01 19.24
N LYS A 12 20.14 18.62 19.14
CA LYS A 12 19.69 17.75 18.05
C LYS A 12 19.95 18.53 16.76
N GLY A 13 20.69 17.93 15.83
CA GLY A 13 20.95 18.52 14.51
C GLY A 13 19.65 18.92 13.78
N LYS A 14 19.79 19.67 12.68
CA LYS A 14 18.65 20.11 11.87
C LYS A 14 17.77 18.90 11.53
N LYS A 15 16.45 18.99 11.74
CA LYS A 15 15.54 17.89 11.43
C LYS A 15 15.73 17.49 9.96
N PRO A 16 15.94 16.21 9.64
CA PRO A 16 16.02 15.77 8.26
C PRO A 16 14.72 16.16 7.55
N LYS A 17 14.86 16.92 6.45
CA LYS A 17 13.78 17.12 5.48
C LYS A 17 13.88 15.96 4.51
N TYR A 18 12.90 15.06 4.54
CA TYR A 18 12.93 13.83 3.75
C TYR A 18 12.45 14.04 2.31
N LEU A 19 11.72 15.12 2.05
CA LEU A 19 11.10 15.44 0.76
C LEU A 19 11.29 16.94 0.50
N ASP A 20 11.78 17.29 -0.70
CA ASP A 20 11.79 18.67 -1.21
C ASP A 20 10.43 19.02 -1.85
N ASP A 21 10.29 20.24 -2.40
CA ASP A 21 9.01 20.67 -2.98
C ASP A 21 8.58 19.80 -4.18
N GLY A 22 9.51 19.32 -5.01
CA GLY A 22 9.20 18.42 -6.14
C GLY A 22 8.77 17.02 -5.71
N SER A 23 9.31 16.55 -4.58
CA SER A 23 8.96 15.26 -3.99
C SER A 23 7.49 15.18 -3.52
N ILE A 24 6.86 16.31 -3.20
CA ILE A 24 5.44 16.38 -2.79
C ILE A 24 4.51 16.11 -3.97
N ASP A 25 4.81 16.68 -5.14
CA ASP A 25 4.01 16.45 -6.36
C ASP A 25 4.09 14.99 -6.80
N ASN A 26 5.27 14.38 -6.69
CA ASN A 26 5.44 12.95 -6.92
C ASN A 26 4.66 12.09 -5.93
N LEU A 27 4.66 12.45 -4.64
CA LEU A 27 3.83 11.77 -3.64
C LEU A 27 2.34 11.86 -3.98
N MET A 28 1.88 13.03 -4.38
CA MET A 28 0.49 13.24 -4.79
C MET A 28 0.14 12.40 -6.03
N ALA A 29 1.00 12.37 -7.05
CA ALA A 29 0.81 11.56 -8.24
C ALA A 29 0.72 10.06 -7.92
N MET A 30 1.57 9.56 -7.02
CA MET A 30 1.53 8.17 -6.55
C MET A 30 0.22 7.84 -5.82
N ILE A 31 -0.23 8.73 -4.92
CA ILE A 31 -1.49 8.53 -4.16
C ILE A 31 -2.70 8.54 -5.10
N MET A 32 -2.75 9.47 -6.06
CA MET A 32 -3.85 9.56 -7.02
C MET A 32 -3.90 8.31 -7.90
N THR A 33 -2.76 7.84 -8.39
CA THR A 33 -2.64 6.61 -9.17
C THR A 33 -3.13 5.39 -8.38
N LEU A 34 -2.67 5.24 -7.13
CA LEU A 34 -3.09 4.16 -6.25
C LEU A 34 -4.60 4.21 -5.96
N THR A 35 -5.14 5.41 -5.72
CA THR A 35 -6.57 5.60 -5.46
C THR A 35 -7.41 5.19 -6.66
N GLN A 36 -6.98 5.56 -7.87
CA GLN A 36 -7.64 5.15 -9.11
C GLN A 36 -7.63 3.62 -9.28
N GLU A 37 -6.47 2.98 -9.08
CA GLU A 37 -6.38 1.52 -9.18
C GLU A 37 -7.24 0.80 -8.13
N ILE A 38 -7.28 1.30 -6.89
CA ILE A 38 -8.14 0.75 -5.83
C ILE A 38 -9.61 0.90 -6.18
N SER A 39 -10.04 2.04 -6.73
CA SER A 39 -11.43 2.25 -7.13
C SER A 39 -11.85 1.22 -8.18
N VAL A 40 -11.04 1.05 -9.23
CA VAL A 40 -11.32 0.07 -10.30
C VAL A 40 -11.31 -1.36 -9.76
N LEU A 41 -10.39 -1.70 -8.86
CA LEU A 41 -10.34 -3.02 -8.26
C LEU A 41 -11.60 -3.29 -7.41
N ARG A 42 -12.05 -2.30 -6.63
CA ARG A 42 -13.22 -2.43 -5.76
C ARG A 42 -14.50 -2.68 -6.57
N ASP A 43 -14.69 -1.92 -7.65
CA ASP A 43 -15.84 -2.09 -8.54
C ASP A 43 -15.83 -3.46 -9.23
N ARG A 44 -14.65 -3.92 -9.65
CA ARG A 44 -14.49 -5.26 -10.25
C ARG A 44 -14.79 -6.37 -9.24
N VAL A 45 -14.34 -6.24 -8.00
CA VAL A 45 -14.61 -7.23 -6.94
C VAL A 45 -16.11 -7.29 -6.62
N ASP A 46 -16.78 -6.13 -6.40
CA ASP A 46 -18.23 -6.09 -6.18
C ASP A 46 -19.01 -6.71 -7.37
N THR A 47 -18.58 -6.42 -8.60
CA THR A 47 -19.19 -7.03 -9.79
C THR A 47 -19.02 -8.56 -9.81
N LEU A 48 -17.84 -9.07 -9.45
CA LEU A 48 -17.58 -10.51 -9.39
C LEU A 48 -18.41 -11.19 -8.31
N GLU A 49 -18.45 -10.62 -7.11
CA GLU A 49 -19.25 -11.12 -5.98
C GLU A 49 -20.72 -11.22 -6.36
N ARG A 50 -21.32 -10.13 -6.84
CA ARG A 50 -22.73 -10.12 -7.28
C ARG A 50 -23.00 -11.10 -8.42
N THR A 51 -22.07 -11.24 -9.35
CA THR A 51 -22.24 -12.17 -10.48
C THR A 51 -22.22 -13.63 -10.02
N LEU A 52 -21.36 -13.96 -9.05
CA LEU A 52 -21.26 -15.31 -8.50
C LEU A 52 -22.45 -15.66 -7.59
N GLU A 53 -22.91 -14.70 -6.79
CA GLU A 53 -24.12 -14.84 -5.98
C GLU A 53 -25.37 -15.03 -6.85
N ASN A 54 -25.53 -14.22 -7.91
CA ASN A 54 -26.65 -14.36 -8.86
C ASN A 54 -26.69 -15.73 -9.54
N LYS A 55 -25.54 -16.39 -9.69
CA LYS A 55 -25.44 -17.75 -10.24
C LYS A 55 -25.57 -18.85 -9.18
N ASN A 56 -25.79 -18.49 -7.91
CA ASN A 56 -25.81 -19.39 -6.76
C ASN A 56 -24.56 -20.28 -6.67
N MET A 57 -23.39 -19.77 -7.10
CA MET A 57 -22.14 -20.56 -7.13
C MET A 57 -21.36 -20.45 -5.82
N ILE A 58 -21.28 -19.24 -5.26
CA ILE A 58 -20.49 -18.91 -4.07
C ILE A 58 -21.32 -17.93 -3.24
N SER A 59 -21.36 -18.12 -1.92
CA SER A 59 -21.96 -17.15 -1.01
C SER A 59 -20.90 -16.17 -0.49
N GLY A 60 -21.27 -14.93 -0.16
CA GLY A 60 -20.31 -13.97 0.43
C GLY A 60 -19.53 -14.52 1.64
N LYS A 61 -20.14 -15.38 2.47
CA LYS A 61 -19.46 -16.04 3.60
C LYS A 61 -18.32 -16.96 3.18
N GLU A 62 -18.48 -17.69 2.07
CA GLU A 62 -17.46 -18.60 1.56
C GLU A 62 -16.23 -17.84 1.02
N LEU A 63 -16.44 -16.61 0.53
CA LEU A 63 -15.35 -15.70 0.17
C LEU A 63 -14.61 -15.17 1.42
N ASP A 64 -15.34 -14.79 2.47
CA ASP A 64 -14.75 -14.27 3.71
C ASP A 64 -13.93 -15.35 4.45
N GLU A 65 -14.35 -16.60 4.37
CA GLU A 65 -13.67 -17.75 4.99
C GLU A 65 -12.56 -18.35 4.10
N PHE A 66 -12.33 -17.80 2.90
CA PHE A 66 -11.37 -18.35 1.95
C PHE A 66 -9.93 -18.27 2.48
N ILE A 67 -9.27 -19.43 2.59
CA ILE A 67 -7.86 -19.54 2.95
C ILE A 67 -7.04 -19.83 1.68
N PRO A 68 -6.10 -18.94 1.29
CA PRO A 68 -5.24 -19.18 0.14
C PRO A 68 -4.23 -20.31 0.41
N SER A 69 -3.88 -21.06 -0.63
CA SER A 69 -2.74 -21.98 -0.58
C SER A 69 -1.40 -21.23 -0.70
N ASP A 70 -0.31 -21.87 -0.29
CA ASP A 70 1.05 -21.31 -0.38
C ASP A 70 1.43 -20.86 -1.80
N ASP A 71 1.04 -21.63 -2.83
CA ASP A 71 1.27 -21.29 -4.23
C ASP A 71 0.50 -20.03 -4.67
N LEU A 72 -0.75 -19.92 -4.22
CA LEU A 72 -1.57 -18.73 -4.47
C LEU A 72 -1.00 -17.50 -3.74
N GLU A 73 -0.48 -17.66 -2.53
CA GLU A 73 0.20 -16.60 -1.80
C GLU A 73 1.47 -16.13 -2.51
N ALA A 74 2.28 -17.06 -3.02
CA ALA A 74 3.48 -16.75 -3.80
C ALA A 74 3.12 -15.94 -5.06
N THR A 75 2.08 -16.36 -5.77
CA THR A 75 1.55 -15.63 -6.93
C THR A 75 1.08 -14.21 -6.55
N ARG A 76 0.34 -14.07 -5.43
CA ARG A 76 -0.10 -12.77 -4.92
C ARG A 76 1.08 -11.89 -4.53
N LYS A 77 2.14 -12.46 -3.95
CA LYS A 77 3.36 -11.74 -3.58
C LYS A 77 4.05 -11.13 -4.80
N ASN A 78 4.18 -11.89 -5.89
CA ASN A 78 4.77 -11.39 -7.14
C ASN A 78 3.95 -10.24 -7.73
N ARG A 79 2.62 -10.38 -7.79
CA ARG A 79 1.72 -9.30 -8.25
C ARG A 79 1.82 -8.04 -7.39
N ARG A 80 1.92 -8.19 -6.06
CA ARG A 80 2.13 -7.05 -5.15
C ARG A 80 3.45 -6.34 -5.42
N HIS A 81 4.51 -7.09 -5.74
CA HIS A 81 5.79 -6.50 -6.09
C HIS A 81 5.70 -5.67 -7.37
N GLU A 82 5.06 -6.21 -8.43
CA GLU A 82 4.83 -5.47 -9.68
C GLU A 82 3.97 -4.21 -9.49
N LEU A 83 2.98 -4.26 -8.59
CA LEU A 83 2.19 -3.09 -8.22
C LEU A 83 3.06 -2.02 -7.56
N LEU A 84 3.88 -2.41 -6.57
CA LEU A 84 4.77 -1.49 -5.88
C LEU A 84 5.77 -0.83 -6.86
N GLU A 85 6.29 -1.60 -7.81
CA GLU A 85 7.16 -1.10 -8.87
C GLU A 85 6.49 0.00 -9.72
N ARG A 86 5.22 -0.18 -10.08
CA ARG A 86 4.43 0.84 -10.80
C ARG A 86 4.14 2.08 -9.95
N VAL A 87 3.75 1.87 -8.69
CA VAL A 87 3.45 2.98 -7.76
C VAL A 87 4.71 3.79 -7.48
N LEU A 88 5.87 3.17 -7.31
CA LEU A 88 7.13 3.85 -7.01
C LEU A 88 7.83 4.47 -8.23
N LEU A 89 7.26 4.32 -9.43
CA LEU A 89 7.84 4.83 -10.67
C LEU A 89 8.18 6.32 -10.65
N PRO A 90 7.35 7.24 -10.09
CA PRO A 90 7.69 8.66 -10.03
C PRO A 90 8.97 8.93 -9.21
N ILE A 91 9.16 8.23 -8.09
CA ILE A 91 10.39 8.33 -7.30
C ILE A 91 11.59 7.78 -8.08
N LYS A 92 11.42 6.64 -8.77
CA LYS A 92 12.50 6.05 -9.57
C LYS A 92 12.97 6.99 -10.69
N LYS A 93 12.03 7.65 -11.36
CA LYS A 93 12.34 8.64 -12.41
C LYS A 93 13.09 9.86 -11.90
N ASP A 94 12.82 10.30 -10.69
CA ASP A 94 13.52 11.44 -10.06
C ASP A 94 14.96 11.09 -9.62
N LEU A 95 15.26 9.80 -9.42
CA LEU A 95 16.58 9.31 -8.99
C LEU A 95 17.54 9.03 -10.17
N GLU A 96 17.03 8.94 -11.40
CA GLU A 96 17.78 8.75 -12.65
C GLU A 96 18.23 10.09 -13.25
#